data_AF-A0AAV5DZ33-F1
#
_entry.id   AF-A0AAV5DZ33-F1
#
_cell.length_a   1.000
_cell.length_b   1.000
_cell.length_c   1.000
_cell.angle_alpha   90.00
_cell.angle_beta   90.00
_cell.angle_gamma   90.00
#
_symmetry.space_group_name_H-M   'P 1'
#
loop_
_entity.id
_entity.type
_entity.pdbx_description
1 polymer ?
#
loop_
_entity_poly.entity_id
_entity_poly.type
_entity_poly.pdbx_seq_one_letter_code
_entity_poly.pdbx_strand_id
1 'polypeptide(L)'
;METRRRQSRPGGGTRRRLPSSSSSRAALRRKVRELRRLVPGGEDAPEAGSLLLRAADYIARLRAQVELLKALTAICSAGPSPPSQVPAGDDEAEACVMGTCQDYY
;
A
#
# COMPACT_ATOMS: atom_id res chain seq x y z
N MET A 1 39.89 -0.34 63.86
CA MET A 1 38.54 0.09 63.42
C MET A 1 38.74 1.51 62.88
N GLU A 2 38.47 1.93 61.65
CA GLU A 2 37.57 1.51 60.57
C GLU A 2 38.21 1.80 59.20
N THR A 3 37.85 1.01 58.19
CA THR A 3 38.31 1.18 56.80
C THR A 3 37.30 2.01 56.00
N ARG A 4 37.69 3.20 55.52
CA ARG A 4 36.88 4.00 54.57
C ARG A 4 36.85 3.33 53.20
N ARG A 5 35.88 2.44 52.99
CA ARG A 5 35.51 1.94 51.66
C ARG A 5 34.86 3.08 50.86
N ARG A 6 35.61 3.68 49.94
CA ARG A 6 35.06 4.56 48.90
C ARG A 6 34.12 3.74 48.02
N GLN A 7 32.82 3.95 48.19
CA GLN A 7 31.78 3.43 47.32
C GLN A 7 31.84 4.21 45.99
N SER A 8 32.55 3.67 45.00
CA SER A 8 32.39 4.10 43.61
C SER A 8 31.02 3.66 43.13
N ARG A 9 30.10 4.62 42.99
CA ARG A 9 28.79 4.41 42.36
C ARG A 9 29.04 4.27 40.85
N PRO A 10 28.65 3.16 40.20
CA PRO A 10 28.68 3.10 38.74
C PRO A 10 27.52 3.94 38.23
N GLY A 11 27.82 5.16 37.78
CA GLY A 11 26.90 5.95 36.98
C GLY A 11 26.63 5.21 35.68
N GLY A 12 25.53 4.46 35.63
CA GLY A 12 25.04 3.76 34.46
C GLY A 12 24.54 4.76 33.43
N GLY A 13 25.48 5.40 32.72
CA GLY A 13 25.17 6.13 31.50
C GLY A 13 24.63 5.14 30.49
N THR A 14 23.33 5.22 30.20
CA THR A 14 22.67 4.49 29.12
C THR A 14 23.35 4.89 27.81
N ARG A 15 24.44 4.19 27.45
CA ARG A 15 25.02 4.23 26.12
C ARG A 15 23.91 3.78 25.18
N ARG A 16 23.27 4.75 24.52
CA ARG A 16 22.53 4.51 23.28
C ARG A 16 23.50 3.72 22.39
N ARG A 17 23.32 2.41 22.32
CA ARG A 17 24.11 1.55 21.46
C ARG A 17 23.80 2.00 20.05
N LEU A 18 24.64 2.87 19.48
CA LEU A 18 24.58 3.14 18.06
C LEU A 18 24.73 1.78 17.38
N PRO A 19 23.81 1.42 16.46
CA PRO A 19 23.91 0.17 15.75
C PRO A 19 25.29 0.09 15.11
N SER A 20 26.01 -0.99 15.38
CA SER A 20 27.30 -1.21 14.74
C SER A 20 27.08 -1.23 13.23
N SER A 21 28.04 -0.72 12.47
CA SER A 21 27.97 -0.71 11.00
C SER A 21 27.76 -2.11 10.38
N SER A 22 28.00 -3.17 11.15
CA SER A 22 27.65 -4.55 10.79
C SER A 22 26.15 -4.83 10.86
N SER A 23 25.45 -4.39 11.92
CA SER A 23 24.01 -4.64 12.08
C SER A 23 23.17 -3.85 11.07
N SER A 24 23.60 -2.62 10.74
CA SER A 24 22.93 -1.80 9.71
C SER A 24 23.05 -2.41 8.31
N ARG A 25 24.22 -2.95 7.95
CA ARG A 25 24.42 -3.66 6.67
C ARG A 25 23.58 -4.93 6.56
N ALA A 26 23.47 -5.70 7.63
CA ALA A 26 22.62 -6.89 7.66
C ALA A 26 21.14 -6.53 7.47
N ALA A 27 20.67 -5.47 8.14
CA ALA A 27 19.31 -4.96 7.97
C ALA A 27 19.06 -4.46 6.53
N LEU A 28 20.00 -3.73 5.94
CA LEU A 28 19.90 -3.27 4.55
C LEU A 28 19.81 -4.45 3.57
N ARG A 29 20.65 -5.47 3.73
CA ARG A 29 20.60 -6.69 2.91
C ARG A 29 19.25 -7.41 3.00
N ARG A 30 18.65 -7.45 4.19
CA ARG A 30 17.30 -8.00 4.37
C ARG A 30 16.25 -7.18 3.62
N LYS A 31 16.32 -5.85 3.70
CA LYS A 31 15.40 -4.95 2.97
C LYS A 31 15.53 -5.09 1.46
N VAL A 32 16.76 -5.18 0.94
CA VAL A 32 17.00 -5.37 -0.50
C VAL A 32 16.45 -6.72 -0.96
N ARG A 33 16.65 -7.79 -0.18
CA ARG A 33 16.07 -9.12 -0.48
C ARG A 33 14.55 -9.07 -0.51
N GLU A 34 13.94 -8.39 0.44
CA GLU A 34 12.48 -8.25 0.47
C GLU A 34 11.97 -7.47 -0.74
N LEU A 35 12.66 -6.39 -1.11
CA LEU A 35 12.30 -5.61 -2.29
C LEU A 35 12.36 -6.44 -3.58
N ARG A 36 13.35 -7.32 -3.72
CA ARG A 36 13.47 -8.22 -4.89
C ARG A 36 12.27 -9.16 -5.04
N ARG A 37 11.71 -9.62 -3.92
CA ARG A 37 10.53 -10.51 -3.89
C ARG A 37 9.23 -9.79 -4.25
N LEU A 38 9.11 -8.52 -3.86
CA LEU A 38 7.90 -7.73 -4.07
C LEU A 38 7.80 -7.13 -5.47
N VAL A 39 8.93 -6.83 -6.09
CA VAL A 39 8.97 -6.19 -7.41
C VAL A 39 8.94 -7.27 -8.49
N PRO A 40 7.99 -7.25 -9.44
CA PRO A 40 8.01 -8.17 -10.58
C PRO A 40 9.35 -8.11 -11.32
N GLY A 41 10.01 -9.26 -11.47
CA GLY A 41 11.37 -9.36 -12.02
C GLY A 41 12.46 -8.80 -11.11
N GLY A 42 12.20 -8.53 -9.83
CA GLY A 42 13.18 -7.95 -8.92
C GLY A 42 14.36 -8.87 -8.63
N GLU A 43 14.16 -10.19 -8.66
CA GLU A 43 15.25 -11.17 -8.49
C GLU A 43 16.29 -11.10 -9.63
N ASP A 44 15.86 -10.74 -10.85
CA ASP A 44 16.72 -10.63 -12.05
C ASP A 44 17.51 -9.32 -12.12
N ALA A 45 17.24 -8.35 -11.23
CA ALA A 45 17.92 -7.06 -11.24
C ALA A 45 19.38 -7.22 -10.76
N PRO A 46 20.40 -6.94 -11.59
CA PRO A 46 21.80 -7.19 -11.21
C PRO A 46 22.30 -6.23 -10.12
N GLU A 47 21.76 -5.01 -10.07
CA GLU A 47 22.26 -3.92 -9.24
C GLU A 47 21.16 -3.31 -8.36
N ALA A 48 21.54 -2.65 -7.28
CA ALA A 48 20.59 -1.96 -6.41
C ALA A 48 19.88 -0.79 -7.13
N GLY A 49 20.59 -0.08 -8.00
CA GLY A 49 20.02 1.04 -8.78
C GLY A 49 18.92 0.58 -9.74
N SER A 50 19.17 -0.48 -10.52
CA SER A 50 18.18 -1.04 -11.44
C SER A 50 16.98 -1.64 -10.72
N LEU A 51 17.18 -2.26 -9.54
CA LEU A 51 16.08 -2.71 -8.67
C LEU A 51 15.20 -1.54 -8.19
N LEU A 52 15.81 -0.43 -7.76
CA LEU A 52 15.07 0.75 -7.30
C LEU A 52 14.28 1.42 -8.42
N LEU A 53 14.86 1.52 -9.62
CA LEU A 53 14.17 2.06 -10.79
C LEU A 53 12.95 1.20 -11.15
N ARG A 54 13.13 -0.13 -11.20
CA ARG A 54 12.03 -1.07 -11.47
C ARG A 54 10.94 -1.01 -10.39
N ALA A 55 11.33 -0.84 -9.12
CA ALA A 55 10.40 -0.64 -8.02
C ALA A 55 9.59 0.65 -8.19
N ALA A 56 10.24 1.76 -8.57
CA ALA A 56 9.57 3.03 -8.83
C ALA A 56 8.53 2.90 -9.95
N ASP A 57 8.91 2.27 -11.06
CA ASP A 57 8.00 2.00 -12.18
C ASP A 57 6.81 1.12 -11.75
N TYR A 58 7.07 0.09 -10.93
CA TYR A 58 6.01 -0.79 -10.45
C TYR A 58 5.04 -0.06 -9.51
N ILE A 59 5.54 0.79 -8.62
CA ILE A 59 4.73 1.63 -7.74
C ILE A 59 3.86 2.58 -8.58
N ALA A 60 4.42 3.21 -9.63
CA ALA A 60 3.67 4.10 -10.51
C ALA A 60 2.51 3.35 -11.22
N ARG A 61 2.78 2.16 -11.77
CA ARG A 61 1.75 1.31 -12.40
C ARG A 61 0.65 0.90 -11.41
N LEU A 62 1.04 0.47 -10.22
CA LEU A 62 0.07 0.02 -9.21
C LEU A 62 -0.82 1.19 -8.75
N ARG A 63 -0.25 2.38 -8.58
CA ARG A 63 -1.04 3.60 -8.28
C ARG A 63 -2.05 3.90 -9.38
N ALA A 64 -1.63 3.87 -10.64
CA ALA A 64 -2.54 4.08 -11.77
C ALA A 64 -3.68 3.05 -11.81
N GLN A 65 -3.38 1.77 -11.56
CA GLN A 65 -4.40 0.71 -11.47
C GLN A 65 -5.40 0.96 -10.34
N VAL A 66 -4.92 1.36 -9.17
CA VAL A 66 -5.79 1.68 -8.02
C VAL A 66 -6.68 2.88 -8.33
N GLU A 67 -6.16 3.95 -8.93
CA GLU A 67 -6.97 5.11 -9.31
C GLU A 67 -8.01 4.77 -10.38
N LEU A 68 -7.66 3.95 -11.37
CA LEU A 68 -8.62 3.44 -12.35
C LEU A 68 -9.75 2.64 -11.68
N LEU A 69 -9.40 1.69 -10.81
CA LEU A 69 -10.39 0.87 -10.10
C LEU A 69 -11.30 1.74 -9.22
N LYS A 70 -10.76 2.74 -8.53
CA LYS A 70 -11.57 3.71 -7.78
C LYS A 70 -12.55 4.45 -8.68
N ALA A 71 -12.10 4.95 -9.84
CA ALA A 71 -12.98 5.62 -10.80
C ALA A 71 -14.09 4.69 -11.30
N LEU A 72 -13.77 3.45 -11.64
CA LEU A 72 -14.76 2.45 -12.04
C LEU A 72 -15.76 2.16 -10.92
N THR A 73 -15.29 1.98 -9.67
CA THR A 73 -16.19 1.79 -8.53
C THR A 73 -17.06 3.02 -8.27
N ALA A 74 -16.56 4.23 -8.50
CA ALA A 74 -17.36 5.45 -8.38
C ALA A 74 -18.49 5.48 -9.42
N ILE A 75 -18.21 5.07 -10.66
CA ILE A 75 -19.22 4.96 -11.72
C ILE A 75 -20.24 3.86 -11.41
N CYS A 76 -19.79 2.69 -10.96
CA CYS A 76 -20.70 1.58 -10.64
C CYS A 76 -21.53 1.81 -9.37
N SER A 77 -21.00 2.53 -8.38
CA SER A 77 -21.70 2.87 -7.14
C SER A 77 -22.58 4.12 -7.27
N ALA A 78 -22.23 5.04 -8.19
CA ALA A 78 -23.15 6.03 -8.73
C ALA A 78 -24.10 5.33 -9.72
N GLY A 79 -24.92 4.40 -9.22
CA GLY A 79 -26.00 3.82 -9.98
C GLY A 79 -26.88 4.92 -10.60
N PRO A 80 -27.66 4.61 -11.66
CA PRO A 80 -28.52 5.59 -12.31
C PRO A 80 -29.34 6.29 -11.24
N SER A 81 -29.10 7.59 -11.06
CA SER A 81 -29.92 8.41 -10.18
C SER A 81 -31.37 8.14 -10.57
N PRO A 82 -32.27 7.78 -9.64
CA PRO A 82 -33.68 7.71 -9.97
C PRO A 82 -34.06 9.04 -10.64
N PRO A 83 -34.78 9.02 -11.76
CA PRO A 83 -35.13 10.24 -12.47
C PRO A 83 -35.74 11.19 -11.44
N SER A 84 -35.05 12.31 -11.22
CA SER A 84 -35.49 13.37 -10.35
C SER A 84 -36.80 13.89 -10.92
N GLN A 85 -37.91 13.36 -10.40
CA GLN A 85 -39.27 13.86 -10.50
C GLN A 85 -39.66 14.30 -11.91
N VAL A 86 -40.14 13.35 -12.71
CA VAL A 86 -41.20 13.68 -13.68
C VAL A 86 -42.35 14.27 -12.87
N PRO A 87 -42.76 15.53 -13.11
CA PRO A 87 -43.99 16.03 -12.50
C PRO A 87 -45.12 15.14 -12.99
N ALA A 88 -45.91 14.63 -12.04
CA ALA A 88 -47.14 13.90 -12.30
C ALA A 88 -48.03 14.74 -13.22
N GLY A 89 -48.01 14.41 -14.50
CA GLY A 89 -49.05 14.71 -15.47
C GLY A 89 -49.62 13.35 -15.86
N ASP A 90 -50.86 13.12 -15.45
CA ASP A 90 -51.57 11.86 -15.64
C ASP A 90 -51.83 11.65 -17.14
N ASP A 91 -51.07 10.76 -17.79
CA ASP A 91 -51.44 10.15 -19.07
C ASP A 91 -50.78 8.77 -19.19
N GLU A 92 -51.61 7.73 -19.17
CA GLU A 92 -51.24 6.34 -19.29
C GLU A 92 -50.76 5.97 -20.70
N ALA A 93 -49.73 5.13 -20.79
CA ALA A 93 -49.79 3.80 -21.45
C ALA A 93 -48.39 3.22 -21.73
N GLU A 94 -48.22 1.96 -21.34
CA GLU A 94 -47.40 0.88 -21.93
C GLU A 94 -45.97 1.16 -22.42
N ALA A 95 -44.99 0.41 -21.88
CA ALA A 95 -44.58 -0.86 -22.49
C ALA A 95 -43.38 -1.50 -21.78
N CYS A 96 -43.55 -2.78 -21.47
CA CYS A 96 -42.52 -3.81 -21.30
C CYS A 96 -41.47 -3.67 -20.18
N VAL A 97 -41.92 -4.14 -19.00
CA VAL A 97 -41.13 -5.04 -18.15
C VAL A 97 -40.62 -6.24 -18.97
N MET A 98 -39.40 -6.71 -18.66
CA MET A 98 -38.67 -7.92 -19.12
C MET A 98 -37.52 -7.67 -20.12
N GLY A 99 -36.31 -7.54 -19.57
CA GLY A 99 -35.05 -7.61 -20.32
C GLY A 99 -33.93 -7.99 -19.37
N THR A 100 -33.78 -9.30 -19.16
CA THR A 100 -32.94 -9.97 -18.17
C THR A 100 -31.47 -9.56 -18.22
N CYS A 101 -30.97 -8.99 -17.13
CA CYS A 101 -29.55 -9.09 -16.74
C CYS A 101 -29.27 -10.53 -16.30
N GLN A 102 -29.01 -11.42 -17.26
CA GLN A 102 -28.39 -12.70 -16.99
C GLN A 102 -27.59 -13.07 -18.23
N ASP A 103 -26.27 -12.86 -18.15
CA ASP A 103 -25.23 -13.73 -18.72
C ASP A 103 -23.87 -13.08 -18.47
N TYR A 104 -23.31 -13.34 -17.29
CA TYR A 104 -21.87 -13.26 -17.03
C TYR A 104 -21.51 -14.37 -16.03
N TYR A 105 -21.12 -15.52 -16.56
CA TYR A 105 -20.27 -16.51 -15.93
C TYR A 105 -19.10 -16.80 -16.87
#